data_AF-A0A226EE87-F1
#
_entry.id   AF-A0A226EE87-F1
#
_cell.length_a   1.000
_cell.length_b   1.000
_cell.length_c   1.000
_cell.angle_alpha   90.00
_cell.angle_beta   90.00
_cell.angle_gamma   90.00
#
_symmetry.space_group_name_H-M   'P 1'
#
loop_
_entity.id
_entity.type
_entity.pdbx_description
1 polymer ?
#
loop_
_entity_poly.entity_id
_entity_poly.type
_entity_poly.pdbx_seq_one_letter_code
_entity_poly.pdbx_strand_id
1 'polypeptide(L)'
;MTPSRLSILLVLFALTYSTLTYKISDSLPFNRMVERIQIAEYFKNATINHPLYTAMAEGTLPLKTFKALIQQDNLYVDNFFHEFGILAKREIDLERKKYIQSVADGNMQQFFDKFYVKFNFSKGVHMVPTILEYAVFELTAATHADIGVALATMYPAYDIWTRMGNGYYDRLGNDTKTKRAMLHAYTRSVYYQFKFAETVLALEPAFDPVPTFTDLVDLHVTPDAQAGVVNHALFREIVGGTLPLDRFAVMVQQGDNWMKGFYGAMAYMERKETDKELKQRLHKDSGYVDSYFDRVYEKYDIPRPYFAEEYTKAYLDHIISKSHHASIAEGLAAVYPSYFLWNRIGTEVNKLARNVTNHPYMDFVQFNNPAGSKSLAKFQSLINTYFEELDGDLETKWKMFQVVGDSILYEGMLANGEYRIGRPQGF
;
A
#
# COMPACT_ATOMS: atom_id res chain seq x y z
N MET A 1 -19.43 -23.78 8.55
CA MET A 1 -19.67 -22.65 9.48
C MET A 1 -18.69 -21.56 9.13
N THR A 2 -19.15 -20.47 8.51
CA THR A 2 -18.32 -19.29 8.24
C THR A 2 -18.06 -18.57 9.56
N PRO A 3 -16.80 -18.38 9.99
CA PRO A 3 -16.52 -17.60 11.18
C PRO A 3 -16.97 -16.16 10.97
N SER A 4 -17.51 -15.53 12.01
CA SER A 4 -17.98 -14.15 11.93
C SER A 4 -16.80 -13.22 11.61
N ARG A 5 -17.06 -12.11 10.91
CA ARG A 5 -16.04 -11.08 10.59
C ARG A 5 -15.28 -10.60 11.84
N LEU A 6 -15.91 -10.66 13.02
CA LEU A 6 -15.30 -10.33 14.32
C LEU A 6 -14.19 -11.32 14.72
N SER A 7 -14.38 -12.62 14.46
CA SER A 7 -13.40 -13.67 14.79
C SER A 7 -12.14 -13.56 13.92
N ILE A 8 -12.30 -13.15 12.65
CA ILE A 8 -11.18 -12.91 11.73
C ILE A 8 -10.40 -11.66 12.17
N LEU A 9 -11.07 -10.59 12.58
CA LEU A 9 -10.43 -9.36 13.08
C LEU A 9 -9.57 -9.59 14.34
N LEU A 10 -10.04 -10.39 15.29
CA LEU A 10 -9.27 -10.76 16.50
C LEU A 10 -8.03 -11.61 16.18
N VAL A 11 -8.14 -12.52 15.21
CA VAL A 11 -7.01 -13.33 14.73
C VAL A 11 -5.98 -12.47 14.00
N LEU A 12 -6.42 -11.49 13.19
CA LEU A 12 -5.56 -10.56 12.47
C LEU A 12 -4.79 -9.62 13.41
N PHE A 13 -5.44 -9.16 14.50
CA PHE A 13 -4.79 -8.36 15.54
C PHE A 13 -3.70 -9.17 16.27
N ALA A 14 -3.94 -10.47 16.48
CA ALA A 14 -2.97 -11.35 17.11
C ALA A 14 -1.73 -11.61 16.23
N LEU A 15 -1.89 -11.69 14.91
CA LEU A 15 -0.80 -11.92 13.95
C LEU A 15 0.09 -10.69 13.72
N THR A 16 -0.43 -9.50 13.97
CA THR A 16 0.26 -8.22 13.70
C THR A 16 0.91 -7.61 14.94
N TYR A 17 0.38 -7.84 16.15
CA TYR A 17 0.85 -7.17 17.38
C TYR A 17 1.09 -8.06 18.60
N SER A 18 0.75 -9.35 18.57
CA SER A 18 0.96 -10.25 19.71
C SER A 18 2.02 -11.30 19.42
N THR A 19 2.91 -11.56 20.38
CA THR A 19 3.74 -12.76 20.35
C THR A 19 2.82 -13.97 20.48
N LEU A 20 2.45 -14.60 19.36
CA LEU A 20 1.86 -15.94 19.36
C LEU A 20 2.69 -16.86 20.26
N THR A 21 2.15 -17.21 21.43
CA THR A 21 2.81 -18.15 22.33
C THR A 21 2.45 -19.57 21.90
N TYR A 22 3.38 -20.25 21.24
CA TYR A 22 3.22 -21.64 20.86
C TYR A 22 3.45 -22.56 22.07
N LYS A 23 2.44 -23.34 22.47
CA LYS A 23 2.58 -24.44 23.45
C LYS A 23 2.98 -25.73 22.72
N ILE A 24 4.11 -25.71 22.02
CA ILE A 24 4.62 -26.83 21.21
C ILE A 24 5.96 -27.28 21.81
N SER A 25 6.20 -28.59 21.90
CA SER A 25 7.46 -29.11 22.42
C SER A 25 8.62 -28.76 21.48
N ASP A 26 9.66 -28.12 22.01
CA ASP A 26 10.90 -27.80 21.28
C ASP A 26 11.68 -29.05 20.87
N SER A 27 11.34 -30.22 21.43
CA SER A 27 11.91 -31.52 21.06
C SER A 27 11.43 -32.05 19.70
N LEU A 28 10.38 -31.46 19.14
CA LEU A 28 9.84 -31.88 17.85
C LEU A 28 10.66 -31.28 16.70
N PRO A 29 10.81 -32.02 15.59
CA PRO A 29 11.31 -31.44 14.35
C PRO A 29 10.32 -30.40 13.81
N PHE A 30 10.83 -29.39 13.09
CA PHE A 30 10.06 -28.22 12.68
C PHE A 30 8.80 -28.55 11.87
N ASN A 31 8.90 -29.49 10.93
CA ASN A 31 7.76 -30.00 10.15
C ASN A 31 6.62 -30.55 11.04
N ARG A 32 6.94 -31.19 12.18
CA ARG A 32 5.95 -31.70 13.14
C ARG A 32 5.46 -30.62 14.10
N MET A 33 6.21 -29.53 14.27
CA MET A 33 5.77 -28.37 15.02
C MET A 33 4.71 -27.59 14.22
N VAL A 34 4.96 -27.34 12.94
CA VAL A 34 4.02 -26.55 12.10
C VAL A 34 2.66 -27.21 11.94
N GLU A 35 2.60 -28.54 11.88
CA GLU A 35 1.34 -29.32 11.90
C GLU A 35 0.48 -29.08 13.15
N ARG A 36 1.06 -28.56 14.23
CA ARG A 36 0.36 -28.32 15.52
C ARG A 36 -0.10 -26.87 15.68
N ILE A 37 0.16 -26.01 14.70
CA ILE A 37 -0.26 -24.61 14.74
C ILE A 37 -1.68 -24.52 14.19
N GLN A 38 -2.68 -24.50 15.09
CA GLN A 38 -4.10 -24.47 14.71
C GLN A 38 -4.46 -23.33 13.75
N ILE A 39 -3.88 -22.15 13.94
CA ILE A 39 -4.16 -21.01 13.07
C ILE A 39 -3.53 -21.16 11.67
N ALA A 40 -2.35 -21.77 11.57
CA ALA A 40 -1.74 -22.07 10.28
C ALA A 40 -2.54 -23.16 9.56
N GLU A 41 -2.99 -24.19 10.28
CA GLU A 41 -3.87 -25.23 9.74
C GLU A 41 -5.20 -24.64 9.22
N TYR A 42 -5.77 -23.67 9.94
CA TYR A 42 -6.95 -22.94 9.47
C TYR A 42 -6.70 -22.25 8.12
N PHE A 43 -5.65 -21.43 8.00
CA PHE A 43 -5.36 -20.71 6.75
C PHE A 43 -4.92 -21.64 5.63
N LYS A 44 -4.19 -22.71 5.92
CA LYS A 44 -3.84 -23.75 4.94
C LYS A 44 -5.10 -24.39 4.36
N ASN A 45 -6.03 -24.81 5.22
CA ASN A 45 -7.30 -25.37 4.78
C ASN A 45 -8.18 -24.35 4.05
N ALA A 46 -8.21 -23.10 4.51
CA ALA A 46 -8.93 -22.02 3.82
C ALA A 46 -8.35 -21.76 2.42
N THR A 47 -7.03 -21.84 2.26
CA THR A 47 -6.33 -21.68 0.97
C THR A 47 -6.64 -22.85 0.05
N ILE A 48 -6.45 -24.10 0.51
CA ILE A 48 -6.66 -25.31 -0.32
C ILE A 48 -8.12 -25.40 -0.81
N ASN A 49 -9.07 -25.02 0.04
CA ASN A 49 -10.50 -25.04 -0.29
C ASN A 49 -11.02 -23.67 -0.77
N HIS A 50 -10.12 -22.75 -1.15
CA HIS A 50 -10.51 -21.42 -1.58
C HIS A 50 -11.26 -21.47 -2.93
N PRO A 51 -12.32 -20.66 -3.13
CA PRO A 51 -13.12 -20.68 -4.36
C PRO A 51 -12.30 -20.50 -5.64
N LEU A 52 -11.17 -19.78 -5.57
CA LEU A 52 -10.23 -19.63 -6.69
C LEU A 52 -9.76 -20.99 -7.22
N TYR A 53 -9.26 -21.86 -6.35
CA TYR A 53 -8.69 -23.16 -6.75
C TYR A 53 -9.78 -24.19 -7.03
N THR A 54 -10.91 -24.14 -6.31
CA THR A 54 -12.10 -24.93 -6.66
C THR A 54 -12.56 -24.63 -8.08
N ALA A 55 -12.75 -23.35 -8.42
CA ALA A 55 -13.16 -22.94 -9.76
C ALA A 55 -12.12 -23.30 -10.82
N MET A 56 -10.82 -23.26 -10.48
CA MET A 56 -9.76 -23.70 -11.39
C MET A 56 -9.80 -25.21 -11.65
N ALA A 57 -9.98 -26.02 -10.60
CA ALA A 57 -10.08 -27.48 -10.71
C ALA A 57 -11.33 -27.92 -11.48
N GLU A 58 -12.44 -27.20 -11.32
CA GLU A 58 -13.70 -27.44 -12.02
C GLU A 58 -13.72 -26.87 -13.45
N GLY A 59 -12.72 -26.06 -13.83
CA GLY A 59 -12.68 -25.38 -15.13
C GLY A 59 -13.71 -24.25 -15.27
N THR A 60 -14.23 -23.73 -14.16
CA THR A 60 -15.23 -22.65 -14.10
C THR A 60 -14.63 -21.28 -13.80
N LEU A 61 -13.32 -21.22 -13.52
CA LEU A 61 -12.62 -19.96 -13.24
C LEU A 61 -12.67 -19.01 -14.46
N PRO A 62 -13.15 -17.77 -14.31
CA PRO A 62 -13.15 -16.80 -15.40
C PRO A 62 -11.74 -16.59 -15.97
N LEU A 63 -11.61 -16.60 -17.30
CA LEU A 63 -10.32 -16.45 -17.97
C LEU A 63 -9.56 -15.19 -17.52
N LYS A 64 -10.27 -14.10 -17.22
CA LYS A 64 -9.69 -12.86 -16.70
C LYS A 64 -8.98 -13.05 -15.36
N THR A 65 -9.56 -13.84 -14.46
CA THR A 65 -9.03 -14.14 -13.13
C THR A 65 -7.84 -15.10 -13.24
N PHE A 66 -7.93 -16.08 -14.15
CA PHE A 66 -6.80 -16.95 -14.47
C PHE A 66 -5.60 -16.16 -15.03
N LYS A 67 -5.83 -15.20 -15.94
CA LYS A 67 -4.77 -14.32 -16.45
C LYS A 67 -4.12 -13.50 -15.32
N ALA A 68 -4.92 -12.92 -14.43
CA ALA A 68 -4.43 -12.18 -13.27
C ALA A 68 -3.58 -13.06 -12.34
N LEU A 69 -4.04 -14.29 -12.07
CA LEU A 69 -3.26 -15.29 -11.32
C LEU A 69 -1.89 -15.50 -11.96
N ILE A 70 -1.85 -15.80 -13.27
CA ILE A 70 -0.59 -16.06 -13.98
C ILE A 70 0.36 -14.84 -13.97
N GLN A 71 -0.16 -13.61 -14.09
CA GLN A 71 0.68 -12.41 -13.99
C GLN A 71 1.32 -12.27 -12.61
N GLN A 72 0.52 -12.47 -11.55
CA GLN A 72 0.99 -12.30 -10.18
C GLN A 72 1.88 -13.46 -9.71
N ASP A 73 1.56 -14.70 -10.09
CA ASP A 73 2.38 -15.89 -9.81
C ASP A 73 3.75 -15.78 -10.49
N ASN A 74 3.81 -15.32 -11.75
CA ASN A 74 5.10 -15.14 -12.44
C ASN A 74 6.01 -14.16 -11.67
N LEU A 75 5.46 -13.00 -11.30
CA LEU A 75 6.20 -11.99 -10.52
C LEU A 75 6.62 -12.52 -9.14
N TYR A 76 5.75 -13.27 -8.45
CA TYR A 76 6.04 -13.84 -7.15
C TYR A 76 7.15 -14.89 -7.23
N VAL A 77 7.06 -15.81 -8.18
CA VAL A 77 8.04 -16.89 -8.39
C VAL A 77 9.42 -16.34 -8.80
N ASP A 78 9.47 -15.29 -9.61
CA ASP A 78 10.74 -14.67 -9.98
C ASP A 78 11.47 -14.11 -8.73
N ASN A 79 10.73 -13.47 -7.82
CA ASN A 79 11.29 -12.97 -6.56
C ASN A 79 11.65 -14.08 -5.58
N PHE A 80 10.85 -15.14 -5.54
CA PHE A 80 11.15 -16.31 -4.75
C PHE A 80 12.52 -16.91 -5.09
N PHE A 81 12.84 -17.09 -6.39
CA PHE A 81 14.18 -17.56 -6.78
C PHE A 81 15.28 -16.56 -6.43
N HIS A 82 15.02 -15.26 -6.59
CA HIS A 82 15.96 -14.21 -6.20
C HIS A 82 16.33 -14.30 -4.70
N GLU A 83 15.35 -14.49 -3.83
CA GLU A 83 15.55 -14.60 -2.39
C GLU A 83 16.35 -15.84 -1.99
N PHE A 84 16.14 -16.98 -2.66
CA PHE A 84 17.02 -18.15 -2.52
C PHE A 84 18.47 -17.81 -2.93
N GLY A 85 18.66 -16.97 -3.94
CA GLY A 85 19.98 -16.47 -4.33
C GLY A 85 20.65 -15.63 -3.22
N ILE A 86 19.87 -14.82 -2.50
CA ILE A 86 20.36 -14.10 -1.31
C ILE A 86 20.76 -15.09 -0.22
N LEU A 87 19.92 -16.08 0.08
CA LEU A 87 20.20 -17.09 1.10
C LEU A 87 21.44 -17.93 0.77
N ALA A 88 21.63 -18.32 -0.49
CA ALA A 88 22.78 -19.11 -0.91
C ALA A 88 24.09 -18.34 -0.72
N LYS A 89 24.08 -17.03 -0.93
CA LYS A 89 25.24 -16.16 -0.66
C LYS A 89 25.58 -16.08 0.83
N ARG A 90 24.57 -16.14 1.69
CA ARG A 90 24.70 -16.05 3.16
C ARG A 90 25.04 -17.37 3.83
N GLU A 91 24.71 -18.50 3.21
CA GLU A 91 24.95 -19.84 3.78
C GLU A 91 26.45 -20.20 3.82
N ILE A 92 26.87 -20.76 4.95
CA ILE A 92 28.26 -21.11 5.24
C ILE A 92 28.53 -22.60 5.08
N ASP A 93 27.52 -23.44 5.27
CA ASP A 93 27.62 -24.88 5.04
C ASP A 93 27.58 -25.18 3.55
N LEU A 94 28.63 -25.84 3.05
CA LEU A 94 28.80 -26.04 1.62
C LEU A 94 27.71 -26.89 0.98
N GLU A 95 27.21 -27.91 1.67
CA GLU A 95 26.18 -28.79 1.13
C GLU A 95 24.82 -28.10 1.14
N ARG A 96 24.48 -27.38 2.21
CA ARG A 96 23.27 -26.54 2.24
C ARG A 96 23.33 -25.43 1.19
N LYS A 97 24.47 -24.76 1.06
CA LYS A 97 24.68 -23.72 0.06
C LYS A 97 24.46 -24.23 -1.36
N LYS A 98 25.03 -25.38 -1.71
CA LYS A 98 24.78 -26.01 -3.02
C LYS A 98 23.30 -26.28 -3.26
N TYR A 99 22.60 -26.79 -2.26
CA TYR A 99 21.16 -27.04 -2.36
C TYR A 99 20.35 -25.75 -2.53
N ILE A 100 20.55 -24.74 -1.67
CA ILE A 100 19.86 -23.44 -1.78
C ILE A 100 20.18 -22.79 -3.14
N GLN A 101 21.43 -22.85 -3.60
CA GLN A 101 21.82 -22.32 -4.91
C GLN A 101 21.10 -23.05 -6.04
N SER A 102 20.94 -24.38 -5.96
CA SER A 102 20.22 -25.13 -6.99
C SER A 102 18.74 -24.72 -7.11
N VAL A 103 18.14 -24.26 -6.01
CA VAL A 103 16.79 -23.67 -6.03
C VAL A 103 16.84 -22.27 -6.64
N ALA A 104 17.82 -21.44 -6.25
CA ALA A 104 18.00 -20.09 -6.79
C ALA A 104 18.24 -20.06 -8.30
N ASP A 105 18.89 -21.10 -8.84
CA ASP A 105 19.12 -21.28 -10.28
C ASP A 105 17.87 -21.79 -11.02
N GLY A 106 16.77 -22.01 -10.30
CA GLY A 106 15.46 -22.34 -10.85
C GLY A 106 14.95 -21.25 -11.80
N ASN A 107 14.21 -21.66 -12.82
CA ASN A 107 13.62 -20.74 -13.79
C ASN A 107 12.29 -21.32 -14.30
N MET A 108 11.20 -20.60 -14.06
CA MET A 108 9.85 -20.97 -14.52
C MET A 108 9.36 -20.10 -15.68
N GLN A 109 10.22 -19.29 -16.29
CA GLN A 109 9.83 -18.37 -17.37
C GLN A 109 9.20 -19.11 -18.56
N GLN A 110 9.78 -20.25 -18.96
CA GLN A 110 9.21 -21.08 -20.05
C GLN A 110 7.84 -21.67 -19.70
N PHE A 111 7.55 -21.88 -18.41
CA PHE A 111 6.25 -22.33 -17.95
C PHE A 111 5.22 -21.21 -18.11
N PHE A 112 5.54 -20.00 -17.64
CA PHE A 112 4.64 -18.85 -17.74
C PHE A 112 4.46 -18.34 -19.18
N ASP A 113 5.51 -18.35 -20.01
CA ASP A 113 5.48 -17.93 -21.42
C ASP A 113 4.46 -18.71 -22.24
N LYS A 114 4.26 -20.00 -21.95
CA LYS A 114 3.22 -20.82 -22.60
C LYS A 114 1.82 -20.24 -22.38
N PHE A 115 1.54 -19.70 -21.20
CA PHE A 115 0.24 -19.10 -20.90
C PHE A 115 0.07 -17.75 -21.59
N TYR A 116 1.08 -16.88 -21.53
CA TYR A 116 1.04 -15.57 -22.19
C TYR A 116 0.78 -15.71 -23.70
N VAL A 117 1.47 -16.63 -24.35
CA VAL A 117 1.26 -16.95 -25.78
C VAL A 117 -0.12 -17.57 -26.01
N LYS A 118 -0.49 -18.60 -25.23
CA LYS A 118 -1.76 -19.33 -25.43
C LYS A 118 -3.00 -18.45 -25.28
N PHE A 119 -2.99 -17.52 -24.33
CA PHE A 119 -4.15 -16.70 -24.01
C PHE A 119 -4.03 -15.24 -24.45
N ASN A 120 -2.95 -14.91 -25.18
CA ASN A 120 -2.67 -13.59 -25.76
C ASN A 120 -2.86 -12.45 -24.75
N PHE A 121 -1.98 -12.39 -23.75
CA PHE A 121 -1.94 -11.31 -22.77
C PHE A 121 -0.50 -11.01 -22.35
N SER A 122 -0.29 -9.79 -21.85
CA SER A 122 1.03 -9.29 -21.43
C SER A 122 1.49 -9.91 -20.12
N LYS A 123 2.82 -9.94 -19.94
CA LYS A 123 3.44 -10.27 -18.65
C LYS A 123 3.02 -9.24 -17.61
N GLY A 124 2.88 -9.69 -16.36
CA GLY A 124 2.74 -8.76 -15.24
C GLY A 124 4.03 -7.97 -15.08
N VAL A 125 3.93 -6.68 -14.78
CA VAL A 125 5.08 -5.80 -14.50
C VAL A 125 5.08 -5.35 -13.03
N HIS A 126 3.90 -5.33 -12.40
CA HIS A 126 3.75 -4.90 -11.02
C HIS A 126 2.93 -5.89 -10.21
N MET A 127 3.41 -6.18 -9.01
CA MET A 127 2.63 -6.87 -8.00
C MET A 127 1.56 -5.94 -7.47
N VAL A 128 0.37 -6.48 -7.28
CA VAL A 128 -0.66 -5.77 -6.50
C VAL A 128 -0.23 -5.69 -5.02
N PRO A 129 -0.67 -4.67 -4.25
CA PRO A 129 -0.10 -4.38 -2.94
C PRO A 129 -0.04 -5.58 -1.97
N THR A 130 -1.09 -6.40 -1.91
CA THR A 130 -1.10 -7.60 -1.04
C THR A 130 -0.02 -8.62 -1.41
N ILE A 131 0.24 -8.80 -2.70
CA ILE A 131 1.22 -9.78 -3.20
C ILE A 131 2.63 -9.20 -3.06
N LEU A 132 2.78 -7.89 -3.29
CA LEU A 132 4.02 -7.18 -3.03
C LEU A 132 4.41 -7.24 -1.54
N GLU A 133 3.45 -7.06 -0.63
CA GLU A 133 3.68 -7.19 0.81
C GLU A 133 4.24 -8.59 1.15
N TYR A 134 3.69 -9.63 0.52
CA TYR A 134 4.18 -10.99 0.75
C TYR A 134 5.62 -11.17 0.25
N ALA A 135 5.92 -10.75 -0.98
CA ALA A 135 7.29 -10.81 -1.51
C ALA A 135 8.27 -10.01 -0.65
N VAL A 136 7.90 -8.81 -0.20
CA VAL A 136 8.73 -8.00 0.70
C VAL A 136 8.95 -8.68 2.05
N PHE A 137 7.94 -9.36 2.59
CA PHE A 137 8.08 -10.13 3.82
C PHE A 137 9.14 -11.24 3.68
N GLU A 138 9.11 -11.99 2.58
CA GLU A 138 10.07 -13.06 2.33
C GLU A 138 11.48 -12.49 2.02
N LEU A 139 11.58 -11.45 1.21
CA LEU A 139 12.82 -10.72 0.92
C LEU A 139 13.49 -10.14 2.17
N THR A 140 12.70 -9.52 3.06
CA THR A 140 13.20 -8.97 4.33
C THR A 140 13.80 -10.09 5.19
N ALA A 141 13.11 -11.23 5.29
CA ALA A 141 13.61 -12.38 6.03
C ALA A 141 14.88 -12.97 5.37
N ALA A 142 14.87 -13.10 4.03
CA ALA A 142 16.00 -13.60 3.27
C ALA A 142 17.25 -12.71 3.39
N THR A 143 17.08 -11.40 3.62
CA THR A 143 18.17 -10.45 3.78
C THR A 143 18.68 -10.38 5.21
N HIS A 144 17.78 -10.36 6.20
CA HIS A 144 18.12 -9.96 7.57
C HIS A 144 17.96 -11.04 8.63
N ALA A 145 17.08 -12.03 8.43
CA ALA A 145 16.79 -13.05 9.44
C ALA A 145 17.78 -14.21 9.38
N ASP A 146 17.82 -15.05 10.42
CA ASP A 146 18.50 -16.34 10.36
C ASP A 146 18.01 -17.18 9.18
N ILE A 147 18.91 -17.93 8.53
CA ILE A 147 18.59 -18.71 7.32
C ILE A 147 17.38 -19.63 7.56
N GLY A 148 17.28 -20.25 8.73
CA GLY A 148 16.14 -21.09 9.10
C GLY A 148 14.81 -20.33 9.16
N VAL A 149 14.83 -19.08 9.65
CA VAL A 149 13.63 -18.21 9.72
C VAL A 149 13.21 -17.78 8.32
N ALA A 150 14.15 -17.42 7.45
CA ALA A 150 13.87 -17.10 6.05
C ALA A 150 13.29 -18.30 5.29
N LEU A 151 13.88 -19.49 5.43
CA LEU A 151 13.33 -20.69 4.81
C LEU A 151 11.94 -21.05 5.34
N ALA A 152 11.65 -20.73 6.61
CA ALA A 152 10.31 -20.91 7.16
C ALA A 152 9.26 -19.98 6.54
N THR A 153 9.63 -18.81 6.01
CA THR A 153 8.69 -17.96 5.24
C THR A 153 8.34 -18.60 3.91
N MET A 154 9.28 -19.27 3.25
CA MET A 154 9.06 -19.92 1.94
C MET A 154 8.42 -21.31 2.06
N TYR A 155 8.40 -21.88 3.26
CA TYR A 155 7.95 -23.26 3.49
C TYR A 155 6.50 -23.52 3.07
N PRO A 156 5.50 -22.63 3.31
CA PRO A 156 4.13 -22.87 2.85
C PRO A 156 3.99 -23.04 1.34
N ALA A 157 4.69 -22.21 0.55
CA ALA A 157 4.72 -22.37 -0.90
C ALA A 157 5.28 -23.76 -1.28
N TYR A 158 6.36 -24.20 -0.64
CA TYR A 158 6.92 -25.54 -0.86
C TYR A 158 6.05 -26.71 -0.35
N ASP A 159 5.46 -26.59 0.84
CA ASP A 159 4.65 -27.62 1.49
C ASP A 159 3.32 -27.85 0.75
N ILE A 160 2.70 -26.76 0.29
CA ILE A 160 1.48 -26.81 -0.52
C ILE A 160 1.78 -27.41 -1.90
N TRP A 161 2.93 -27.10 -2.50
CA TRP A 161 3.18 -27.43 -3.91
C TRP A 161 4.07 -28.66 -4.18
N THR A 162 4.98 -29.09 -3.30
CA THR A 162 6.02 -30.07 -3.70
C THR A 162 6.52 -31.10 -2.68
N ARG A 163 6.01 -31.22 -1.44
CA ARG A 163 6.47 -32.26 -0.47
C ARG A 163 8.01 -32.42 -0.45
N MET A 164 8.74 -31.33 -0.25
CA MET A 164 10.20 -31.39 -0.15
C MET A 164 10.68 -31.86 1.24
N GLY A 165 11.41 -32.98 1.21
CA GLY A 165 12.37 -33.52 2.19
C GLY A 165 12.35 -33.03 3.64
N ASN A 166 11.74 -33.83 4.51
CA ASN A 166 11.76 -33.72 5.98
C ASN A 166 13.15 -33.58 6.63
N GLY A 167 14.28 -33.80 5.94
CA GLY A 167 15.63 -33.83 6.55
C GLY A 167 16.42 -32.51 6.55
N TYR A 168 15.93 -31.45 5.89
CA TYR A 168 16.63 -30.16 5.79
C TYR A 168 16.26 -29.22 6.95
N TYR A 169 14.98 -29.14 7.29
CA TYR A 169 14.45 -28.30 8.38
C TYR A 169 14.82 -28.81 9.77
N ASP A 170 15.05 -30.13 9.92
CA ASP A 170 15.42 -30.76 11.20
C ASP A 170 16.80 -30.32 11.73
N ARG A 171 17.60 -29.64 10.89
CA ARG A 171 18.97 -29.21 11.21
C ARG A 171 19.13 -27.68 11.32
N LEU A 172 18.06 -26.91 11.12
CA LEU A 172 18.08 -25.44 11.15
C LEU A 172 17.53 -24.92 12.49
N GLY A 173 18.34 -24.13 13.21
CA GLY A 173 17.93 -23.47 14.46
C GLY A 173 17.57 -24.45 15.58
N ASN A 174 18.57 -24.96 16.32
CA ASN A 174 18.32 -25.87 17.43
C ASN A 174 17.96 -25.17 18.75
N ASP A 175 18.11 -23.84 18.81
CA ASP A 175 17.73 -23.06 19.98
C ASP A 175 16.25 -22.66 19.94
N THR A 176 15.63 -22.57 21.11
CA THR A 176 14.21 -22.24 21.30
C THR A 176 13.83 -20.89 20.65
N LYS A 177 14.73 -19.90 20.63
CA LYS A 177 14.42 -18.57 20.09
C LYS A 177 14.26 -18.63 18.58
N THR A 178 15.21 -19.25 17.87
CA THR A 178 15.15 -19.43 16.42
C THR A 178 13.95 -20.28 16.02
N LYS A 179 13.68 -21.39 16.72
CA LYS A 179 12.49 -22.23 16.47
C LYS A 179 11.19 -21.42 16.57
N ARG A 180 11.03 -20.60 17.62
CA ARG A 180 9.85 -19.74 17.75
C ARG A 180 9.74 -18.75 16.59
N ALA A 181 10.84 -18.08 16.23
CA ALA A 181 10.85 -17.15 15.10
C ALA A 181 10.46 -17.84 13.78
N MET A 182 10.92 -19.08 13.55
CA MET A 182 10.51 -19.90 12.41
C MET A 182 9.01 -20.22 12.43
N LEU A 183 8.42 -20.55 13.58
CA LEU A 183 6.97 -20.81 13.68
C LEU A 183 6.15 -19.55 13.38
N HIS A 184 6.59 -18.37 13.86
CA HIS A 184 5.98 -17.09 13.53
C HIS A 184 6.06 -16.80 12.02
N ALA A 185 7.25 -16.95 11.44
CA ALA A 185 7.50 -16.76 10.02
C ALA A 185 6.60 -17.65 9.15
N TYR A 186 6.55 -18.94 9.47
CA TYR A 186 5.67 -19.90 8.80
C TYR A 186 4.19 -19.51 8.94
N THR A 187 3.73 -19.22 10.16
CA THR A 187 2.31 -18.89 10.41
C THR A 187 1.88 -17.68 9.58
N ARG A 188 2.74 -16.66 9.50
CA ARG A 188 2.47 -15.44 8.71
C ARG A 188 2.50 -15.72 7.21
N SER A 189 3.41 -16.56 6.73
CA SER A 189 3.45 -16.96 5.33
C SER A 189 2.21 -17.76 4.89
N VAL A 190 1.70 -18.69 5.71
CA VAL A 190 0.44 -19.39 5.39
C VAL A 190 -0.74 -18.41 5.29
N TYR A 191 -0.76 -17.37 6.13
CA TYR A 191 -1.74 -16.30 6.01
C TYR A 191 -1.57 -15.51 4.70
N TYR A 192 -0.34 -15.21 4.28
CA TYR A 192 -0.11 -14.54 3.00
C TYR A 192 -0.54 -15.38 1.80
N GLN A 193 -0.34 -16.71 1.83
CA GLN A 193 -0.85 -17.62 0.79
C GLN A 193 -2.38 -17.55 0.67
N PHE A 194 -3.10 -17.53 1.80
CA PHE A 194 -4.54 -17.30 1.81
C PHE A 194 -4.90 -15.93 1.21
N LYS A 195 -4.20 -14.87 1.63
CA LYS A 195 -4.42 -13.50 1.13
C LYS A 195 -4.10 -13.34 -0.35
N PHE A 196 -3.12 -14.08 -0.87
CA PHE A 196 -2.81 -14.14 -2.28
C PHE A 196 -4.02 -14.67 -3.06
N ALA A 197 -4.58 -15.81 -2.63
CA ALA A 197 -5.75 -16.40 -3.28
C ALA A 197 -6.99 -15.49 -3.23
N GLU A 198 -7.27 -14.88 -2.07
CA GLU A 198 -8.35 -13.89 -1.90
C GLU A 198 -8.15 -12.68 -2.83
N THR A 199 -6.91 -12.16 -2.90
CA THR A 199 -6.58 -11.01 -3.73
C THR A 199 -6.81 -11.34 -5.19
N VAL A 200 -6.26 -12.45 -5.70
CA VAL A 200 -6.42 -12.87 -7.09
C VAL A 200 -7.89 -13.07 -7.46
N LEU A 201 -8.69 -13.68 -6.58
CA LEU A 201 -10.12 -13.85 -6.82
C LEU A 201 -10.87 -12.51 -6.89
N ALA A 202 -10.46 -11.54 -6.08
CA ALA A 202 -11.02 -10.19 -6.03
C ALA A 202 -10.50 -9.26 -7.14
N LEU A 203 -9.44 -9.64 -7.87
CA LEU A 203 -8.95 -8.84 -8.99
C LEU A 203 -10.00 -8.80 -10.11
N GLU A 204 -10.53 -7.60 -10.37
CA GLU A 204 -11.17 -7.29 -11.64
C GLU A 204 -10.11 -7.32 -12.76
N PRO A 205 -10.51 -7.56 -14.04
CA PRO A 205 -9.76 -8.36 -15.01
C PRO A 205 -8.27 -8.03 -15.16
N ALA A 206 -7.50 -9.04 -15.60
CA ALA A 206 -6.09 -8.91 -15.99
C ALA A 206 -5.79 -7.55 -16.62
N PHE A 207 -4.76 -6.91 -16.08
CA PHE A 207 -4.41 -5.55 -16.43
C PHE A 207 -3.87 -5.52 -17.86
N ASP A 208 -4.74 -5.15 -18.79
CA ASP A 208 -4.41 -4.83 -20.17
C ASP A 208 -5.11 -3.50 -20.53
N PRO A 209 -4.39 -2.36 -20.50
CA PRO A 209 -2.94 -2.24 -20.29
C PRO A 209 -2.48 -2.52 -18.84
N VAL A 210 -1.17 -2.74 -18.67
CA VAL A 210 -0.49 -2.90 -17.37
C VAL A 210 -0.86 -1.72 -16.44
N PRO A 211 -1.18 -1.96 -15.15
CA PRO A 211 -1.65 -0.89 -14.29
C PRO A 211 -0.47 -0.05 -13.86
N THR A 212 -0.65 1.25 -13.73
CA THR A 212 0.35 2.13 -13.12
C THR A 212 0.29 2.06 -11.58
N PHE A 213 1.26 2.65 -10.88
CA PHE A 213 1.18 2.79 -9.42
C PHE A 213 -0.12 3.45 -8.97
N THR A 214 -0.54 4.50 -9.68
CA THR A 214 -1.76 5.24 -9.36
C THR A 214 -3.02 4.42 -9.57
N ASP A 215 -3.05 3.52 -10.57
CA ASP A 215 -4.17 2.58 -10.77
C ASP A 215 -4.24 1.57 -9.61
N LEU A 216 -3.08 1.06 -9.17
CA LEU A 216 -3.01 0.13 -8.04
C LEU A 216 -3.44 0.80 -6.72
N VAL A 217 -3.07 2.06 -6.50
CA VAL A 217 -3.55 2.85 -5.34
C VAL A 217 -5.06 2.95 -5.34
N ASP A 218 -5.65 3.35 -6.47
CA ASP A 218 -7.09 3.58 -6.60
C ASP A 218 -7.89 2.30 -6.34
N LEU A 219 -7.37 1.16 -6.80
CA LEU A 219 -8.04 -0.14 -6.67
C LEU A 219 -7.85 -0.80 -5.29
N HIS A 220 -6.69 -0.61 -4.65
CA HIS A 220 -6.28 -1.48 -3.55
C HIS A 220 -5.97 -0.77 -2.23
N VAL A 221 -5.71 0.53 -2.21
CA VAL A 221 -5.25 1.22 -0.99
C VAL A 221 -6.42 1.89 -0.27
N THR A 222 -7.02 1.18 0.67
CA THR A 222 -8.07 1.69 1.58
C THR A 222 -9.24 2.41 0.86
N PRO A 223 -9.89 1.78 -0.14
CA PRO A 223 -10.95 2.44 -0.93
C PRO A 223 -12.10 2.97 -0.07
N ASP A 224 -12.45 2.28 1.03
CA ASP A 224 -13.46 2.75 1.99
C ASP A 224 -13.03 4.04 2.71
N ALA A 225 -11.74 4.18 3.05
CA ALA A 225 -11.22 5.39 3.67
C ALA A 225 -11.21 6.55 2.68
N GLN A 226 -10.79 6.30 1.42
CA GLN A 226 -10.88 7.29 0.34
C GLN A 226 -12.32 7.79 0.17
N ALA A 227 -13.29 6.87 0.09
CA ALA A 227 -14.71 7.21 0.00
C ALA A 227 -15.20 7.98 1.24
N GLY A 228 -14.70 7.64 2.43
CA GLY A 228 -15.00 8.34 3.67
C GLY A 228 -14.56 9.81 3.65
N VAL A 229 -13.36 10.09 3.12
CA VAL A 229 -12.85 11.46 2.96
C VAL A 229 -13.67 12.23 1.92
N VAL A 230 -13.88 11.66 0.73
CA VAL A 230 -14.61 12.32 -0.36
C VAL A 230 -16.04 12.68 0.05
N ASN A 231 -16.70 11.80 0.82
CA ASN A 231 -18.08 11.99 1.28
C ASN A 231 -18.18 12.66 2.66
N HIS A 232 -17.11 13.26 3.17
CA HIS A 232 -17.08 13.84 4.51
C HIS A 232 -18.12 14.97 4.67
N ALA A 233 -18.67 15.12 5.88
CA ALA A 233 -19.73 16.10 6.18
C ALA A 233 -19.28 17.55 5.89
N LEU A 234 -18.02 17.88 6.20
CA LEU A 234 -17.38 19.16 5.88
C LEU A 234 -17.66 19.59 4.43
N PHE A 235 -17.34 18.73 3.46
CA PHE A 235 -17.48 19.05 2.05
C PHE A 235 -18.94 19.11 1.61
N ARG A 236 -19.81 18.27 2.18
CA ARG A 236 -21.26 18.32 1.90
C ARG A 236 -21.90 19.63 2.37
N GLU A 237 -21.48 20.16 3.52
CA GLU A 237 -21.99 21.44 4.01
C GLU A 237 -21.42 22.63 3.25
N ILE A 238 -20.17 22.54 2.77
CA ILE A 238 -19.63 23.54 1.84
C ILE A 238 -20.48 23.56 0.58
N VAL A 239 -20.75 22.40 -0.02
CA VAL A 239 -21.59 22.24 -1.22
C VAL A 239 -22.99 22.80 -1.04
N GLY A 240 -23.59 22.55 0.12
CA GLY A 240 -24.93 23.05 0.45
C GLY A 240 -24.96 24.55 0.75
N GLY A 241 -23.80 25.19 0.89
CA GLY A 241 -23.71 26.56 1.39
C GLY A 241 -24.16 26.69 2.86
N THR A 242 -24.16 25.58 3.61
CA THR A 242 -24.67 25.52 4.99
C THR A 242 -23.57 25.48 6.04
N LEU A 243 -22.30 25.30 5.64
CA LEU A 243 -21.18 25.31 6.58
C LEU A 243 -21.11 26.68 7.27
N PRO A 244 -21.08 26.75 8.61
CA PRO A 244 -20.88 28.01 9.33
C PRO A 244 -19.57 28.73 8.97
N LEU A 245 -19.57 30.06 8.96
CA LEU A 245 -18.41 30.86 8.54
C LEU A 245 -17.18 30.62 9.42
N ASP A 246 -17.37 30.45 10.72
CA ASP A 246 -16.28 30.13 11.67
C ASP A 246 -15.63 28.78 11.33
N ARG A 247 -16.41 27.79 10.89
CA ARG A 247 -15.91 26.50 10.42
C ARG A 247 -15.22 26.59 9.07
N PHE A 248 -15.78 27.37 8.14
CA PHE A 248 -15.11 27.67 6.88
C PHE A 248 -13.76 28.35 7.13
N ALA A 249 -13.69 29.28 8.09
CA ALA A 249 -12.46 29.95 8.46
C ALA A 249 -11.39 29.00 9.01
N VAL A 250 -11.75 28.04 9.86
CA VAL A 250 -10.84 26.98 10.32
C VAL A 250 -10.25 26.21 9.14
N MET A 251 -11.07 25.77 8.20
CA MET A 251 -10.62 25.04 7.01
C MET A 251 -9.67 25.89 6.16
N VAL A 252 -9.99 27.17 5.92
CA VAL A 252 -9.12 28.08 5.15
C VAL A 252 -7.78 28.30 5.87
N GLN A 253 -7.81 28.52 7.18
CA GLN A 253 -6.61 28.73 8.01
C GLN A 253 -5.70 27.49 8.04
N GLN A 254 -6.27 26.29 8.23
CA GLN A 254 -5.49 25.06 8.24
C GLN A 254 -5.06 24.64 6.83
N GLY A 255 -5.87 24.91 5.81
CA GLY A 255 -5.50 24.74 4.41
C GLY A 255 -4.28 25.58 4.01
N ASP A 256 -4.19 26.84 4.44
CA ASP A 256 -3.01 27.71 4.20
C ASP A 256 -1.75 27.12 4.86
N ASN A 257 -1.84 26.74 6.13
CA ASN A 257 -0.73 26.07 6.83
C ASN A 257 -0.29 24.78 6.13
N TRP A 258 -1.25 23.96 5.70
CA TRP A 258 -0.98 22.72 5.00
C TRP A 258 -0.29 22.97 3.65
N MET A 259 -0.77 23.93 2.85
CA MET A 259 -0.18 24.26 1.55
C MET A 259 1.28 24.73 1.69
N LYS A 260 1.61 25.53 2.70
CA LYS A 260 3.00 25.94 2.98
C LYS A 260 3.91 24.74 3.21
N GLY A 261 3.47 23.77 4.01
CA GLY A 261 4.22 22.54 4.25
C GLY A 261 4.31 21.65 3.01
N PHE A 262 3.24 21.54 2.22
CA PHE A 262 3.22 20.83 0.95
C PHE A 262 4.26 21.38 -0.03
N TYR A 263 4.31 22.71 -0.24
CA TYR A 263 5.31 23.33 -1.11
C TYR A 263 6.74 23.16 -0.57
N GLY A 264 6.92 23.22 0.76
CA GLY A 264 8.19 22.92 1.41
C GLY A 264 8.67 21.49 1.17
N ALA A 265 7.77 20.51 1.26
CA ALA A 265 8.03 19.10 0.98
C ALA A 265 8.45 18.88 -0.50
N MET A 266 7.71 19.47 -1.44
CA MET A 266 8.05 19.43 -2.87
C MET A 266 9.43 20.04 -3.16
N ALA A 267 9.72 21.21 -2.58
CA ALA A 267 11.02 21.86 -2.74
C ALA A 267 12.17 21.05 -2.13
N TYR A 268 11.92 20.29 -1.05
CA TYR A 268 12.95 19.40 -0.51
C TYR A 268 13.22 18.23 -1.45
N MET A 269 12.18 17.58 -1.99
CA MET A 269 12.34 16.52 -2.98
C MET A 269 13.07 17.03 -4.23
N GLU A 270 12.73 18.22 -4.73
CA GLU A 270 13.42 18.87 -5.85
C GLU A 270 14.93 19.04 -5.57
N ARG A 271 15.31 19.42 -4.34
CA ARG A 271 16.73 19.56 -3.97
C ARG A 271 17.48 18.24 -3.96
N LYS A 272 16.83 17.14 -3.56
CA LYS A 272 17.41 15.79 -3.57
C LYS A 272 17.56 15.23 -4.98
N GLU A 273 16.69 15.63 -5.90
CA GLU A 273 16.69 15.07 -7.24
C GLU A 273 17.93 15.49 -8.03
N THR A 274 18.55 14.49 -8.65
CA THR A 274 19.78 14.58 -9.43
C THR A 274 19.53 14.55 -10.93
N ASP A 275 18.46 13.88 -11.37
CA ASP A 275 17.99 13.92 -12.75
C ASP A 275 17.37 15.29 -13.06
N LYS A 276 17.83 15.90 -14.15
CA LYS A 276 17.43 17.28 -14.51
C LYS A 276 15.96 17.38 -14.90
N GLU A 277 15.43 16.39 -15.61
CA GLU A 277 14.05 16.39 -16.08
C GLU A 277 13.09 16.14 -14.92
N LEU A 278 13.37 15.13 -14.09
CA LEU A 278 12.56 14.84 -12.90
C LEU A 278 12.59 15.99 -11.90
N LYS A 279 13.75 16.63 -11.72
CA LYS A 279 13.87 17.83 -10.89
C LYS A 279 12.98 18.96 -11.38
N GLN A 280 12.95 19.20 -12.69
CA GLN A 280 12.06 20.21 -13.28
C GLN A 280 10.57 19.87 -13.07
N ARG A 281 10.20 18.58 -13.13
CA ARG A 281 8.82 18.12 -12.89
C ARG A 281 8.40 18.25 -11.41
N LEU A 282 9.35 18.17 -10.48
CA LEU A 282 9.15 18.36 -9.04
C LEU A 282 8.93 19.83 -8.66
N HIS A 283 9.46 20.77 -9.43
CA HIS A 283 9.34 22.20 -9.14
C HIS A 283 7.88 22.65 -9.06
N LYS A 284 7.54 23.39 -7.99
CA LYS A 284 6.20 23.95 -7.75
C LYS A 284 6.30 25.41 -7.29
N ASP A 285 5.47 26.26 -7.90
CA ASP A 285 5.31 27.67 -7.52
C ASP A 285 4.04 27.84 -6.65
N SER A 286 4.18 28.53 -5.52
CA SER A 286 3.08 28.77 -4.57
C SER A 286 2.30 30.06 -4.84
N GLY A 287 2.80 30.96 -5.69
CA GLY A 287 2.31 32.33 -5.81
C GLY A 287 0.83 32.43 -6.18
N TYR A 288 0.33 31.53 -7.03
CA TYR A 288 -1.10 31.46 -7.36
C TYR A 288 -1.97 31.06 -6.16
N VAL A 289 -1.49 30.11 -5.34
CA VAL A 289 -2.19 29.63 -4.14
C VAL A 289 -2.12 30.66 -3.01
N ASP A 290 -0.96 31.28 -2.81
CA ASP A 290 -0.77 32.36 -1.84
C ASP A 290 -1.72 33.52 -2.14
N SER A 291 -1.78 33.94 -3.41
CA SER A 291 -2.70 34.97 -3.87
C SER A 291 -4.17 34.59 -3.68
N TYR A 292 -4.52 33.30 -3.74
CA TYR A 292 -5.87 32.84 -3.48
C TYR A 292 -6.23 32.98 -2.00
N PHE A 293 -5.38 32.51 -1.09
CA PHE A 293 -5.62 32.65 0.34
C PHE A 293 -5.73 34.11 0.76
N ASP A 294 -4.89 34.99 0.22
CA ASP A 294 -4.96 36.43 0.47
C ASP A 294 -6.34 37.02 0.14
N ARG A 295 -6.92 36.66 -1.01
CA ARG A 295 -8.27 37.10 -1.40
C ARG A 295 -9.35 36.52 -0.51
N VAL A 296 -9.22 35.27 -0.08
CA VAL A 296 -10.20 34.64 0.81
C VAL A 296 -10.17 35.30 2.20
N TYR A 297 -9.00 35.56 2.75
CA TYR A 297 -8.87 36.27 4.02
C TYR A 297 -9.52 37.65 3.98
N GLU A 298 -9.26 38.44 2.93
CA GLU A 298 -9.86 39.76 2.76
C GLU A 298 -11.38 39.70 2.55
N LYS A 299 -11.86 38.83 1.66
CA LYS A 299 -13.28 38.76 1.29
C LYS A 299 -14.18 38.35 2.45
N TYR A 300 -13.72 37.41 3.26
CA TYR A 300 -14.51 36.83 4.35
C TYR A 300 -14.20 37.43 5.71
N ASP A 301 -13.31 38.43 5.77
CA ASP A 301 -12.81 39.02 7.01
C ASP A 301 -12.26 37.95 7.98
N ILE A 302 -11.53 36.98 7.40
CA ILE A 302 -10.91 35.89 8.16
C ILE A 302 -9.47 36.31 8.49
N PRO A 303 -9.07 36.34 9.77
CA PRO A 303 -7.68 36.59 10.12
C PRO A 303 -6.79 35.43 9.68
N ARG A 304 -5.52 35.76 9.38
CA ARG A 304 -4.53 34.75 8.99
C ARG A 304 -4.26 33.75 10.13
N PRO A 305 -3.92 32.50 9.81
CA PRO A 305 -3.51 31.53 10.82
C PRO A 305 -2.24 32.00 11.52
N TYR A 306 -2.21 31.84 12.85
CA TYR A 306 -1.00 32.03 13.67
C TYR A 306 -0.43 30.70 14.19
N PHE A 307 -1.18 29.59 14.09
CA PHE A 307 -0.67 28.24 14.36
C PHE A 307 -1.35 27.18 13.49
N ALA A 308 -0.66 26.05 13.29
CA ALA A 308 -1.26 24.82 12.78
C ALA A 308 -1.88 24.02 13.94
N GLU A 309 -3.11 23.55 13.76
CA GLU A 309 -3.79 22.65 14.70
C GLU A 309 -3.08 21.29 14.74
N GLU A 310 -3.25 20.52 15.81
CA GLU A 310 -2.51 19.25 16.01
C GLU A 310 -2.75 18.22 14.90
N TYR A 311 -3.96 18.17 14.34
CA TYR A 311 -4.26 17.30 13.19
C TYR A 311 -3.55 17.77 11.91
N THR A 312 -3.39 19.08 11.71
CA THR A 312 -2.65 19.65 10.58
C THR A 312 -1.15 19.42 10.77
N LYS A 313 -0.62 19.65 11.97
CA LYS A 313 0.78 19.35 12.32
C LYS A 313 1.10 17.88 12.09
N ALA A 314 0.25 16.96 12.53
CA ALA A 314 0.49 15.53 12.36
C ALA A 314 0.65 15.14 10.88
N TYR A 315 -0.20 15.70 9.99
CA TYR A 315 -0.06 15.45 8.56
C TYR A 315 1.18 16.15 7.97
N LEU A 316 1.46 17.39 8.39
CA LEU A 316 2.65 18.12 7.98
C LEU A 316 3.94 17.38 8.37
N ASP A 317 4.04 16.91 9.61
CA ASP A 317 5.17 16.14 10.12
C ASP A 317 5.36 14.87 9.30
N HIS A 318 4.28 14.19 8.93
CA HIS A 318 4.34 13.01 8.05
C HIS A 318 4.90 13.34 6.66
N ILE A 319 4.33 14.32 5.94
CA ILE A 319 4.80 14.64 4.57
C ILE A 319 6.21 15.23 4.57
N ILE A 320 6.56 16.04 5.57
CA ILE A 320 7.90 16.61 5.72
C ILE A 320 8.89 15.51 6.05
N SER A 321 8.58 14.63 7.00
CA SER A 321 9.46 13.51 7.37
C SER A 321 9.75 12.59 6.19
N LYS A 322 8.73 12.20 5.41
CA LYS A 322 8.91 11.37 4.21
C LYS A 322 9.75 12.08 3.15
N SER A 323 9.45 13.34 2.86
CA SER A 323 10.22 14.12 1.89
C SER A 323 11.68 14.29 2.33
N HIS A 324 11.91 14.53 3.63
CA HIS A 324 13.23 14.79 4.20
C HIS A 324 14.12 13.56 4.31
N HIS A 325 13.56 12.47 4.84
CA HIS A 325 14.34 11.34 5.36
C HIS A 325 14.12 10.02 4.62
N ALA A 326 13.09 9.92 3.77
CA ALA A 326 12.82 8.72 2.97
C ALA A 326 13.27 8.88 1.51
N SER A 327 12.89 7.99 0.60
CA SER A 327 13.11 8.19 -0.84
C SER A 327 12.24 9.32 -1.42
N ILE A 328 12.57 9.84 -2.60
CA ILE A 328 11.71 10.79 -3.31
C ILE A 328 10.37 10.13 -3.67
N ALA A 329 10.39 8.86 -4.05
CA ALA A 329 9.19 8.09 -4.36
C ALA A 329 8.24 8.00 -3.15
N GLU A 330 8.76 7.75 -1.95
CA GLU A 330 7.98 7.80 -0.71
C GLU A 330 7.47 9.21 -0.37
N GLY A 331 8.27 10.26 -0.62
CA GLY A 331 7.80 11.64 -0.45
C GLY A 331 6.65 12.00 -1.39
N LEU A 332 6.73 11.58 -2.65
CA LEU A 332 5.65 11.74 -3.63
C LEU A 332 4.40 10.95 -3.22
N ALA A 333 4.58 9.71 -2.73
CA ALA A 333 3.50 8.90 -2.20
C ALA A 333 2.80 9.58 -1.01
N ALA A 334 3.55 10.30 -0.16
CA ALA A 334 2.98 11.00 1.00
C ALA A 334 2.06 12.17 0.62
N VAL A 335 2.34 12.81 -0.51
CA VAL A 335 1.54 13.95 -0.99
C VAL A 335 0.53 13.56 -2.09
N TYR A 336 0.58 12.33 -2.61
CA TYR A 336 -0.32 11.89 -3.69
C TYR A 336 -1.82 11.97 -3.31
N PRO A 337 -2.24 11.59 -2.09
CA PRO A 337 -3.65 11.69 -1.71
C PRO A 337 -4.27 13.06 -1.83
N SER A 338 -3.51 14.13 -1.56
CA SER A 338 -4.02 15.48 -1.71
C SER A 338 -4.40 15.79 -3.16
N TYR A 339 -3.71 15.23 -4.15
CA TYR A 339 -4.03 15.44 -5.54
C TYR A 339 -5.31 14.73 -5.96
N PHE A 340 -5.43 13.43 -5.70
CA PHE A 340 -6.55 12.66 -6.25
C PHE A 340 -7.82 12.79 -5.39
N LEU A 341 -7.69 12.91 -4.05
CA LEU A 341 -8.85 13.12 -3.19
C LEU A 341 -9.46 14.49 -3.43
N TRP A 342 -8.66 15.57 -3.53
CA TRP A 342 -9.20 16.90 -3.86
C TRP A 342 -9.72 16.99 -5.29
N ASN A 343 -9.18 16.21 -6.23
CA ASN A 343 -9.78 16.10 -7.56
C ASN A 343 -11.19 15.48 -7.49
N ARG A 344 -11.38 14.41 -6.72
CA ARG A 344 -12.70 13.77 -6.52
C ARG A 344 -13.66 14.65 -5.75
N ILE A 345 -13.21 15.23 -4.62
CA ILE A 345 -13.97 16.21 -3.83
C ILE A 345 -14.38 17.38 -4.70
N GLY A 346 -13.42 18.02 -5.39
CA GLY A 346 -13.66 19.16 -6.26
C GLY A 346 -14.67 18.86 -7.38
N THR A 347 -14.59 17.66 -7.98
CA THR A 347 -15.56 17.21 -8.99
C THR A 347 -16.98 17.13 -8.43
N GLU A 348 -17.17 16.44 -7.30
CA GLU A 348 -18.49 16.29 -6.67
C GLU A 348 -19.01 17.64 -6.15
N VAL A 349 -18.14 18.43 -5.52
CA VAL A 349 -18.49 19.73 -4.96
C VAL A 349 -18.98 20.67 -6.06
N ASN A 350 -18.27 20.76 -7.18
CA ASN A 350 -18.64 21.61 -8.30
C ASN A 350 -19.91 21.17 -9.01
N LYS A 351 -20.14 19.86 -9.12
CA LYS A 351 -21.35 19.31 -9.72
C LYS A 351 -22.59 19.72 -8.93
N LEU A 352 -22.52 19.65 -7.60
CA LEU A 352 -23.65 19.85 -6.71
C LEU A 352 -23.90 21.33 -6.38
N ALA A 353 -22.84 22.13 -6.20
CA ALA A 353 -22.96 23.55 -5.85
C ALA A 353 -23.69 24.41 -6.90
N ARG A 354 -23.75 23.96 -8.17
CA ARG A 354 -24.50 24.62 -9.25
C ARG A 354 -26.00 24.76 -8.96
N ASN A 355 -26.54 23.95 -8.07
CA ASN A 355 -27.95 23.96 -7.71
C ASN A 355 -28.26 24.86 -6.50
N VAL A 356 -27.26 25.53 -5.93
CA VAL A 356 -27.40 26.42 -4.77
C VAL A 356 -27.39 27.87 -5.21
N THR A 357 -28.54 28.53 -5.12
CA THR A 357 -28.68 29.97 -5.38
C THR A 357 -27.91 30.77 -4.33
N ASN A 358 -27.12 31.77 -4.76
CA ASN A 358 -26.32 32.65 -3.89
C ASN A 358 -25.37 31.88 -2.94
N HIS A 359 -24.72 30.85 -3.45
CA HIS A 359 -23.81 30.01 -2.68
C HIS A 359 -22.69 30.84 -1.99
N PRO A 360 -22.58 30.81 -0.64
CA PRO A 360 -21.69 31.70 0.12
C PRO A 360 -20.21 31.47 -0.14
N TYR A 361 -19.82 30.25 -0.52
CA TYR A 361 -18.43 29.83 -0.77
C TYR A 361 -18.13 29.48 -2.25
N MET A 362 -18.83 30.12 -3.20
CA MET A 362 -18.73 29.76 -4.62
C MET A 362 -17.32 29.92 -5.21
N ASP A 363 -16.55 30.90 -4.74
CA ASP A 363 -15.14 31.08 -5.11
C ASP A 363 -14.25 29.93 -4.63
N PHE A 364 -14.47 29.41 -3.41
CA PHE A 364 -13.80 28.20 -2.94
C PHE A 364 -14.13 27.00 -3.82
N VAL A 365 -15.41 26.83 -4.18
CA VAL A 365 -15.87 25.77 -5.07
C VAL A 365 -15.18 25.87 -6.44
N GLN A 366 -15.17 27.07 -7.02
CA GLN A 366 -14.55 27.31 -8.34
C GLN A 366 -13.04 27.12 -8.32
N PHE A 367 -12.35 27.58 -7.26
CA PHE A 367 -10.91 27.40 -7.12
C PHE A 367 -10.52 25.92 -7.08
N ASN A 368 -11.31 25.11 -6.39
CA ASN A 368 -11.09 23.66 -6.28
C ASN A 368 -11.72 22.85 -7.43
N ASN A 369 -12.21 23.51 -8.49
CA ASN A 369 -12.77 22.81 -9.65
C ASN A 369 -11.64 22.18 -10.49
N PRO A 370 -11.59 20.83 -10.61
CA PRO A 370 -10.56 20.19 -11.40
C PRO A 370 -10.81 20.32 -12.91
N ALA A 371 -11.98 20.79 -13.36
CA ALA A 371 -12.31 20.90 -14.77
C ALA A 371 -11.26 21.75 -15.52
N GLY A 372 -10.62 21.14 -16.52
CA GLY A 372 -9.56 21.77 -17.31
C GLY A 372 -8.17 21.77 -16.66
N SER A 373 -8.05 21.37 -15.39
CA SER A 373 -6.75 21.21 -14.73
C SER A 373 -6.02 19.97 -15.21
N LYS A 374 -4.72 20.10 -15.48
CA LYS A 374 -3.81 18.96 -15.77
C LYS A 374 -2.97 18.56 -14.55
N SER A 375 -3.25 19.13 -13.38
CA SER A 375 -2.39 19.00 -12.19
C SER A 375 -2.28 17.55 -11.71
N LEU A 376 -3.42 16.86 -11.54
CA LEU A 376 -3.45 15.45 -11.15
C LEU A 376 -2.74 14.57 -12.18
N ALA A 377 -3.09 14.68 -13.46
CA ALA A 377 -2.47 13.87 -14.51
C ALA A 377 -0.94 14.06 -14.60
N LYS A 378 -0.44 15.30 -14.44
CA LYS A 378 0.99 15.58 -14.38
C LYS A 378 1.65 14.95 -13.15
N PHE A 379 0.98 14.98 -12.00
CA PHE A 379 1.50 14.38 -10.77
C PHE A 379 1.47 12.85 -10.85
N GLN A 380 0.39 12.25 -11.35
CA GLN A 380 0.28 10.80 -11.60
C GLN A 380 1.39 10.33 -12.54
N SER A 381 1.61 11.04 -13.64
CA SER A 381 2.74 10.76 -14.53
C SER A 381 4.09 10.83 -13.81
N LEU A 382 4.29 11.79 -12.89
CA LEU A 382 5.54 11.92 -12.13
C LEU A 382 5.75 10.74 -11.18
N ILE A 383 4.79 10.46 -10.32
CA ILE A 383 4.93 9.38 -9.33
C ILE A 383 4.99 8.00 -9.98
N ASN A 384 4.30 7.79 -11.11
CA ASN A 384 4.40 6.56 -11.89
C ASN A 384 5.82 6.39 -12.47
N THR A 385 6.46 7.45 -12.96
CA THR A 385 7.87 7.39 -13.39
C THR A 385 8.79 6.91 -12.26
N TYR A 386 8.68 7.51 -11.06
CA TYR A 386 9.50 7.05 -9.92
C TYR A 386 9.20 5.60 -9.52
N PHE A 387 7.94 5.18 -9.56
CA PHE A 387 7.58 3.81 -9.24
C PHE A 387 8.15 2.81 -10.25
N GLU A 388 8.16 3.16 -11.53
CA GLU A 388 8.77 2.36 -12.60
C GLU A 388 10.30 2.27 -12.43
N GLU A 389 10.96 3.38 -12.10
CA GLU A 389 12.43 3.46 -11.91
C GLU A 389 12.97 2.69 -10.70
N LEU A 390 12.13 2.36 -9.72
CA LEU A 390 12.48 1.50 -8.57
C LEU A 390 12.67 0.02 -8.97
N ASP A 391 13.15 -0.28 -10.18
CA ASP A 391 13.29 -1.63 -10.70
C ASP A 391 13.96 -2.59 -9.68
N GLY A 392 13.27 -3.69 -9.37
CA GLY A 392 13.69 -4.65 -8.33
C GLY A 392 13.65 -4.16 -6.87
N ASP A 393 13.48 -2.87 -6.56
CA ASP A 393 13.35 -2.35 -5.19
C ASP A 393 11.92 -2.51 -4.66
N LEU A 394 11.59 -3.76 -4.30
CA LEU A 394 10.27 -4.11 -3.79
C LEU A 394 9.95 -3.44 -2.44
N GLU A 395 10.96 -3.25 -1.58
CA GLU A 395 10.76 -2.65 -0.26
C GLU A 395 10.28 -1.20 -0.39
N THR A 396 10.94 -0.40 -1.24
CA THR A 396 10.52 0.97 -1.47
C THR A 396 9.16 1.04 -2.17
N LYS A 397 8.90 0.17 -3.15
CA LYS A 397 7.56 0.06 -3.78
C LYS A 397 6.46 -0.24 -2.76
N TRP A 398 6.72 -1.15 -1.82
CA TRP A 398 5.76 -1.45 -0.75
C TRP A 398 5.57 -0.27 0.20
N LYS A 399 6.67 0.38 0.62
CA LYS A 399 6.60 1.59 1.46
C LYS A 399 5.77 2.68 0.81
N MET A 400 5.82 2.86 -0.52
CA MET A 400 4.96 3.82 -1.21
C MET A 400 3.46 3.55 -0.97
N PHE A 401 3.00 2.30 -1.08
CA PHE A 401 1.60 1.94 -0.81
C PHE A 401 1.22 2.18 0.66
N GLN A 402 2.10 1.83 1.60
CA GLN A 402 1.88 2.09 3.03
C GLN A 402 1.74 3.60 3.30
N VAL A 403 2.66 4.39 2.74
CA VAL A 403 2.68 5.85 2.89
C VAL A 403 1.44 6.50 2.29
N VAL A 404 0.94 6.02 1.14
CA VAL A 404 -0.34 6.48 0.59
C VAL A 404 -1.49 6.16 1.56
N GLY A 405 -1.52 4.93 2.10
CA GLY A 405 -2.53 4.53 3.09
C GLY A 405 -2.54 5.43 4.32
N ASP A 406 -1.37 5.70 4.91
CA ASP A 406 -1.22 6.60 6.05
C ASP A 406 -1.70 8.03 5.69
N SER A 407 -1.35 8.51 4.51
CA SER A 407 -1.70 9.86 4.05
C SER A 407 -3.21 10.01 3.83
N ILE A 408 -3.92 8.98 3.35
CA ILE A 408 -5.39 8.97 3.28
C ILE A 408 -6.01 9.07 4.68
N LEU A 409 -5.43 8.42 5.69
CA LEU A 409 -5.90 8.54 7.07
C LEU A 409 -5.69 9.97 7.60
N TYR A 410 -4.55 10.59 7.29
CA TYR A 410 -4.30 11.98 7.65
C TYR A 410 -5.27 12.97 6.96
N GLU A 411 -5.64 12.75 5.70
CA GLU A 411 -6.69 13.54 5.02
C GLU A 411 -8.04 13.42 5.75
N GLY A 412 -8.38 12.21 6.19
CA GLY A 412 -9.56 11.98 7.03
C GLY A 412 -9.47 12.66 8.40
N MET A 413 -8.30 12.67 9.03
CA MET A 413 -8.06 13.38 10.29
C MET A 413 -8.16 14.89 10.11
N LEU A 414 -7.63 15.44 9.02
CA LEU A 414 -7.70 16.86 8.66
C LEU A 414 -9.17 17.29 8.52
N ALA A 415 -9.95 16.59 7.68
CA ALA A 415 -11.36 16.91 7.47
C ALA A 415 -12.20 16.78 8.75
N ASN A 416 -11.94 15.76 9.58
CA ASN A 416 -12.61 15.62 10.88
C ASN A 416 -12.19 16.73 11.86
N GLY A 417 -10.90 17.07 11.86
CA GLY A 417 -10.31 18.10 12.70
C GLY A 417 -10.96 19.46 12.46
N GLU A 418 -10.94 19.91 11.20
CA GLU A 418 -11.54 21.16 10.76
C GLU A 418 -13.03 21.24 11.08
N TYR A 419 -13.74 20.13 10.85
CA TYR A 419 -15.18 20.08 11.03
C TYR A 419 -15.63 20.07 12.51
N ARG A 420 -14.95 19.29 13.37
CA ARG A 420 -15.47 19.00 14.73
C ARG A 420 -14.78 19.79 15.84
N ILE A 421 -13.48 19.99 15.75
CA ILE A 421 -12.66 20.38 16.92
C ILE A 421 -11.80 21.61 16.70
N GLY A 422 -11.50 21.95 15.44
CA GLY A 422 -10.70 23.12 15.11
C GLY A 422 -11.36 24.38 15.63
N ARG A 423 -10.53 25.33 16.06
CA ARG A 423 -11.02 26.59 16.64
C ARG A 423 -10.74 27.72 15.65
N PRO A 424 -11.75 28.54 15.33
CA PRO A 424 -11.54 29.70 14.47
C PRO A 424 -10.50 30.60 15.16
N GLN A 425 -9.41 30.87 14.47
CA GLN A 425 -8.35 31.71 15.00
C GLN A 425 -8.77 33.17 14.79
N GLY A 426 -8.75 33.99 15.84
CA GLY A 426 -8.98 35.44 15.76
C GLY A 426 -10.43 35.88 15.52
N PHE A 427 -11.41 35.04 15.86
CA PHE A 427 -12.83 35.38 15.90
C PHE A 427 -13.28 35.84 17.28
#